data_AF-A0A7Y6XZG3-F1
#
_entry.id   AF-A0A7Y6XZG3-F1
#
_cell.length_a   1.000
_cell.length_b   1.000
_cell.length_c   1.000
_cell.angle_alpha   90.00
_cell.angle_beta   90.00
_cell.angle_gamma   90.00
#
_symmetry.space_group_name_H-M   'P 1'
#
loop_
_entity.id
_entity.type
_entity.pdbx_description
1 polymer ?
#
loop_
_entity_poly.entity_id
_entity_poly.type
_entity_poly.pdbx_seq_one_letter_code
_entity_poly.pdbx_strand_id
1 'polypeptide(L)' 'MTSFAQTDQQKMAVSLKPVLAETVQLYVLTQNVHWNVTGPLFQAVHTLTETQYTELAMAVDEIAERIRTLGEKAPGRMSA' A
#
# COMPACT_ATOMS: atom_id res chain seq x y z
N MET A 1 6.96 28.01 -1.99
CA MET A 1 7.10 26.72 -1.31
C MET A 1 6.88 26.96 0.18
N THR A 2 5.72 26.60 0.71
CA THR A 2 5.43 26.81 2.14
C THR A 2 6.02 25.64 2.92
N SER A 3 7.05 25.91 3.72
CA SER A 3 7.62 24.92 4.64
C SER A 3 6.61 24.67 5.75
N PHE A 4 6.19 23.41 5.94
CA PHE A 4 5.41 23.02 7.11
C PHE A 4 6.30 22.99 8.35
N ALA A 5 5.72 23.14 9.54
CA ALA A 5 6.46 22.96 10.79
C ALA A 5 6.89 21.49 10.93
N GLN A 6 8.06 21.26 11.54
CA GLN A 6 8.62 19.91 11.77
C GLN A 6 7.62 18.97 12.46
N THR A 7 6.82 19.51 13.39
CA THR A 7 5.78 18.77 14.12
C THR A 7 4.64 18.30 13.22
N ASP A 8 4.31 19.06 12.17
CA ASP A 8 3.22 18.71 11.26
C ASP A 8 3.68 17.62 10.27
N GLN A 9 4.94 17.69 9.83
CA GLN A 9 5.55 16.64 9.02
C GLN A 9 5.60 15.29 9.76
N GLN A 10 5.96 15.32 11.05
CA GLN A 10 5.96 14.12 11.90
C GLN A 10 4.54 13.54 12.08
N LYS A 11 3.54 14.38 12.35
CA LYS A 11 2.14 13.93 12.46
C LYS A 11 1.64 13.30 11.16
N MET A 12 1.95 13.91 10.01
CA MET A 12 1.64 13.33 8.70
C MET A 12 2.29 11.96 8.54
N ALA A 13 3.59 11.86 8.80
CA ALA A 13 4.31 10.60 8.64
C ALA A 13 3.76 9.50 9.56
N VAL A 14 3.39 9.83 10.80
CA VAL A 14 2.71 8.90 11.73
C VAL A 14 1.37 8.43 11.16
N SER A 15 0.57 9.33 10.57
CA SER A 15 -0.72 8.96 9.97
C SER A 15 -0.62 8.08 8.73
N LEU A 16 0.50 8.13 8.00
CA LEU A 16 0.72 7.32 6.80
C LEU A 16 1.17 5.88 7.12
N LYS A 17 1.75 5.63 8.30
CA LYS A 17 2.19 4.29 8.72
C LYS A 17 1.07 3.22 8.70
N PRO A 18 -0.14 3.46 9.25
CA PRO A 18 -1.24 2.50 9.14
C PRO A 18 -1.72 2.34 7.69
N VAL A 19 -1.77 3.44 6.90
CA VAL A 19 -2.16 3.38 5.49
C VAL A 19 -1.21 2.49 4.69
N LEU A 20 0.10 2.58 4.93
CA LEU A 20 1.09 1.69 4.32
C LEU A 20 0.80 0.22 4.67
N ALA A 21 0.55 -0.08 5.94
CA ALA A 21 0.29 -1.44 6.41
C ALA A 21 -0.99 -2.02 5.80
N GLU A 22 -2.08 -1.25 5.78
CA GLU A 22 -3.36 -1.64 5.18
C GLU A 22 -3.26 -1.83 3.67
N THR A 23 -2.48 -0.99 2.98
CA THR A 23 -2.25 -1.11 1.53
C THR A 23 -1.48 -2.40 1.20
N VAL A 24 -0.45 -2.73 1.98
CA VAL A 24 0.27 -4.02 1.86
C VAL A 24 -0.67 -5.19 2.14
N GLN A 25 -1.51 -5.10 3.17
CA GLN A 25 -2.48 -6.15 3.49
C GLN A 25 -3.46 -6.37 2.34
N LEU A 26 -4.00 -5.28 1.77
CA LEU A 26 -4.91 -5.34 0.64
C LEU A 26 -4.23 -5.92 -0.60
N TYR A 27 -2.98 -5.52 -0.89
CA TYR A 27 -2.18 -6.10 -1.98
C TYR A 27 -2.10 -7.63 -1.90
N VAL A 28 -1.77 -8.17 -0.71
CA VAL A 28 -1.66 -9.63 -0.51
C VAL A 28 -3.02 -10.31 -0.63
N LEU A 29 -4.09 -9.70 -0.10
CA LEU A 29 -5.44 -10.24 -0.23
C LEU A 29 -5.92 -10.26 -1.68
N THR A 30 -5.65 -9.19 -2.44
CA THR A 30 -5.98 -9.12 -3.88
C THR A 30 -5.21 -10.17 -4.68
N GLN A 31 -3.93 -10.40 -4.38
CA GLN A 31 -3.18 -11.51 -4.97
C GLN A 31 -3.77 -12.88 -4.61
N ASN A 32 -4.21 -13.06 -3.36
CA ASN A 32 -4.87 -14.30 -2.95
C ASN A 32 -6.13 -14.57 -3.80
N VAL A 33 -6.95 -13.56 -4.08
CA VAL A 33 -8.10 -13.69 -4.98
C VAL A 33 -7.64 -14.01 -6.40
N HIS A 34 -6.66 -13.27 -6.92
CA HIS A 34 -6.11 -13.46 -8.27
C HIS A 34 -5.64 -14.90 -8.52
N TRP A 35 -4.97 -15.52 -7.53
CA TRP A 35 -4.49 -16.89 -7.64
C TRP A 35 -5.59 -17.95 -7.52
N ASN A 36 -6.61 -17.70 -6.70
CA ASN A 36 -7.56 -18.74 -6.28
C ASN A 36 -8.96 -18.60 -6.89
N VAL A 37 -9.23 -17.58 -7.70
CA VAL A 37 -10.53 -17.43 -8.37
C VAL A 37 -10.78 -18.60 -9.35
N THR A 38 -12.02 -19.08 -9.41
CA THR A 38 -12.47 -20.14 -10.32
C THR A 38 -13.88 -19.84 -10.84
N GLY A 39 -14.33 -20.59 -11.86
CA GLY A 39 -15.69 -20.49 -12.40
C GLY A 39 -15.83 -19.64 -13.67
N PRO A 40 -17.07 -19.38 -14.13
CA PRO A 40 -17.33 -18.75 -15.44
C PRO A 40 -16.74 -17.35 -15.61
N LEU A 41 -16.44 -16.66 -14.51
CA LEU A 41 -15.86 -15.31 -14.50
C LEU A 41 -14.34 -15.30 -14.27
N PHE A 42 -13.67 -16.46 -14.31
CA PHE A 42 -12.24 -16.61 -14.02
C PHE A 42 -11.40 -15.51 -14.68
N GLN A 43 -11.46 -15.39 -16.01
CA GLN A 43 -10.62 -14.44 -16.75
C GLN A 43 -10.88 -12.99 -16.32
N ALA A 44 -12.14 -12.60 -16.19
CA ALA A 44 -12.51 -11.22 -15.87
C ALA A 44 -12.02 -10.82 -14.47
N VAL A 45 -12.24 -11.68 -13.47
CA VAL A 45 -11.81 -11.41 -12.09
C VAL A 45 -10.30 -11.53 -11.95
N HIS A 46 -9.67 -12.50 -12.62
CA HIS A 46 -8.22 -12.68 -12.62
C HIS A 46 -7.49 -11.45 -13.18
N THR A 47 -7.91 -10.93 -14.33
CA THR A 47 -7.34 -9.72 -14.94
C THR A 47 -7.66 -8.44 -14.14
N LEU A 48 -8.86 -8.34 -13.58
CA LEU A 48 -9.22 -7.21 -12.71
C LEU A 48 -8.32 -7.15 -11.48
N THR A 49 -8.16 -8.28 -10.79
CA THR A 49 -7.34 -8.37 -9.58
C THR A 49 -5.84 -8.24 -9.89
N GLU A 50 -5.39 -8.62 -11.09
CA GLU A 50 -4.04 -8.33 -11.59
C GLU A 50 -3.76 -6.85 -11.70
N THR A 51 -4.67 -6.12 -12.34
CA THR A 51 -4.57 -4.66 -12.45
C THR A 51 -4.54 -4.03 -11.06
N GLN A 52 -5.45 -4.45 -10.17
CA GLN A 52 -5.53 -3.91 -8.81
C GLN A 52 -4.28 -4.17 -7.98
N TYR A 53 -3.74 -5.40 -7.94
CA TYR A 53 -2.53 -5.65 -7.13
C TYR A 53 -1.31 -4.92 -7.71
N THR A 54 -1.26 -4.70 -9.02
CA THR A 54 -0.17 -3.94 -9.65
C THR A 54 -0.22 -2.47 -9.23
N GLU A 55 -1.41 -1.85 -9.24
CA GLU A 55 -1.60 -0.49 -8.74
C GLU A 55 -1.29 -0.38 -7.24
N LEU A 56 -1.72 -1.37 -6.44
CA LEU A 56 -1.42 -1.42 -5.02
C LEU A 56 0.09 -1.54 -4.77
N ALA A 57 0.82 -2.31 -5.57
CA ALA A 57 2.28 -2.41 -5.46
C ALA A 57 2.96 -1.04 -5.67
N MET A 58 2.50 -0.24 -6.63
CA MET A 58 2.98 1.13 -6.83
C MET A 58 2.62 2.04 -5.65
N ALA A 59 1.39 1.95 -5.14
CA ALA A 59 0.94 2.74 -4.00
C ALA A 59 1.73 2.44 -2.71
N VAL A 60 2.09 1.16 -2.48
CA VAL A 60 2.94 0.75 -1.35
C VAL A 60 4.27 1.49 -1.39
N ASP A 61 4.92 1.52 -2.56
CA ASP A 61 6.19 2.22 -2.74
C ASP A 61 6.05 3.73 -2.51
N GLU A 62 5.06 4.37 -3.17
CA GLU A 62 4.82 5.81 -3.03
C GLU A 62 4.58 6.23 -1.58
N ILE A 63 3.75 5.48 -0.83
CA ILE A 63 3.47 5.77 0.58
C ILE A 63 4.73 5.59 1.42
N ALA A 64 5.49 4.51 1.19
CA ALA A 64 6.73 4.26 1.93
C ALA A 64 7.76 5.37 1.70
N GLU A 65 7.99 5.74 0.44
CA GLU A 65 8.89 6.84 0.07
C GLU A 65 8.41 8.20 0.61
N ARG A 66 7.09 8.41 0.67
CA ARG A 66 6.52 9.62 1.29
C ARG A 66 6.84 9.70 2.78
N ILE A 67 6.71 8.59 3.52
CA ILE A 67 7.09 8.53 4.94
C ILE A 67 8.59 8.85 5.10
N ARG A 68 9.44 8.30 4.22
CA ARG A 68 10.89 8.59 4.22
C ARG A 68 11.21 10.05 3.94
N THR A 69 10.51 10.66 2.99
CA THR A 69 10.65 12.09 2.63
C THR A 69 10.27 13.01 3.79
N LEU A 70 9.35 12.58 4.66
CA LEU A 70 8.94 13.31 5.87
C LEU A 70 9.90 13.10 7.07
N GLY A 71 11.00 12.36 6.88
CA GLY A 71 12.03 12.15 7.90
C GLY A 71 11.82 10.93 8.79
N GLU A 72 10.74 10.19 8.63
CA GLU A 72 10.39 9.02 9.45
C GLU A 72 10.75 7.71 8.75
N LYS A 73 10.93 6.62 9.51
CA LYS A 73 11.14 5.28 8.93
C LYS A 73 9.81 4.69 8.49
N ALA A 74 9.74 4.21 7.25
CA ALA A 74 8.63 3.39 6.78
C ALA A 74 8.68 2.01 7.49
N PRO A 75 7.60 1.56 8.14
CA PRO A 75 7.54 0.24 8.73
C PRO A 75 7.51 -0.84 7.63
N GLY A 76 8.26 -1.93 7.84
CA GLY A 76 8.40 -3.04 6.87
C GLY A 76 8.35 -4.41 7.51
N ARG A 77 7.61 -4.56 8.62
CA ARG A 77 7.48 -5.85 9.33
C ARG A 77 6.10 -6.43 9.07
N MET A 78 6.05 -7.61 8.46
CA MET A 78 4.89 -8.50 8.54
C MET A 78 5.09 -9.35 9.80
N SER A 79 4.29 -9.15 10.84
CA SER A 79 4.23 -10.11 11.95
C SER A 79 3.39 -11.30 11.49
N ALA A 80 3.93 -12.51 11.73
CA ALA A 80 3.19 -13.76 11.55
C ALA A 80 2.01 -13.87 12.52
#